data_AF-A0A7S3X6U3-F1
#
_entry.id   AF-A0A7S3X6U3-F1
#
_cell.length_a   1.000
_cell.length_b   1.000
_cell.length_c   1.000
_cell.angle_alpha   90.00
_cell.angle_beta   90.00
_cell.angle_gamma   90.00
#
_symmetry.space_group_name_H-M   'P 1'
#
loop_
_entity.id
_entity.type
_entity.pdbx_description
1 polymer ?
#
loop_
_entity_poly.entity_id
_entity_poly.type
_entity_poly.pdbx_seq_one_letter_code
_entity_poly.pdbx_strand_id
1 'polypeptide(L)'
;GDLRREGQQQHQQQRHGLRPADYSVMPVYVELTDHVQAAVPDGDIMPVFIHRDILASATASALDRQDHRRAPAWSAILLEVPEGEDGAEEDALLREGLRAAGCPRPQPFTLKQMTHLQLTSATFVHGGVAAISRALARMGVPLPPPDDYPHCLRCQLHRRIWTSSVGELLRHFDGSGGTSSGGGLGAVFVKPLDRRKRFTGFVVAQPDDLASHGLTRRAERLLCASVVRWLTEWRVYVAEGEVLACCNYAGDPALRVEPTVVQEGVAARSAAPGCPAGYALDYGVLDDAGRTTALVEFNDGFGLGAYPGVSAAQYTRLVMSRWQQLLAPLASHS
;
A
#
# COMPACT_ATOMS: atom_id res chain seq x y z
N GLY A 1 44.23 36.59 -60.93
CA GLY A 1 42.96 36.55 -60.19
C GLY A 1 43.35 36.40 -58.74
N ASP A 2 42.62 35.61 -57.95
CA ASP A 2 42.99 34.22 -57.64
C ASP A 2 42.11 33.64 -56.51
N LEU A 3 42.09 32.31 -56.40
CA LEU A 3 41.46 31.50 -55.35
C LEU A 3 42.59 30.66 -54.72
N ARG A 4 42.71 30.45 -53.40
CA ARG A 4 41.86 29.59 -52.52
C ARG A 4 41.65 28.18 -53.12
N ARG A 5 41.73 27.04 -52.42
CA ARG A 5 41.96 26.62 -51.01
C ARG A 5 42.17 25.06 -51.06
N GLU A 6 42.70 24.28 -50.12
CA GLU A 6 43.35 24.38 -48.78
C GLU A 6 44.14 23.04 -48.57
N GLY A 7 44.78 22.66 -47.45
CA GLY A 7 44.86 23.22 -46.10
C GLY A 7 45.83 22.42 -45.19
N GLN A 8 46.06 22.92 -43.96
CA GLN A 8 47.01 22.37 -42.96
C GLN A 8 46.26 21.57 -41.87
N GLN A 9 46.78 20.48 -41.28
CA GLN A 9 47.96 20.34 -40.40
C GLN A 9 47.76 20.87 -38.97
N GLN A 10 48.32 20.13 -38.01
CA GLN A 10 48.06 20.17 -36.56
C GLN A 10 48.50 21.46 -35.86
N HIS A 11 47.84 21.79 -34.74
CA HIS A 11 48.57 22.30 -33.58
C HIS A 11 48.01 21.81 -32.24
N GLN A 12 48.86 21.86 -31.22
CA GLN A 12 48.69 21.18 -29.93
C GLN A 12 48.82 22.19 -28.79
N GLN A 13 47.91 22.17 -27.82
CA GLN A 13 48.16 22.72 -26.49
C GLN A 13 47.22 22.13 -25.42
N GLN A 14 47.61 22.27 -24.15
CA GLN A 14 47.10 21.49 -23.02
C GLN A 14 46.22 22.33 -22.08
N ARG A 15 45.27 21.71 -21.36
CA ARG A 15 45.30 21.61 -19.87
C ARG A 15 44.08 20.91 -19.23
N HIS A 16 44.36 20.28 -18.09
CA HIS A 16 43.49 19.92 -16.95
C HIS A 16 42.06 19.37 -17.19
N GLY A 17 41.96 18.04 -17.15
CA GLY A 17 41.21 17.32 -16.09
C GLY A 17 39.75 17.71 -15.81
N LEU A 18 38.83 17.14 -16.58
CA LEU A 18 37.40 17.08 -16.24
C LEU A 18 37.12 15.96 -15.23
N ARG A 19 36.29 16.25 -14.22
CA ARG A 19 35.58 15.22 -13.43
C ARG A 19 34.22 14.93 -14.10
N PRO A 20 33.59 13.76 -13.89
CA PRO A 20 32.21 13.53 -14.31
C PRO A 20 31.26 14.56 -13.68
N ALA A 21 30.20 14.93 -14.39
CA ALA A 21 29.26 15.95 -13.94
C ALA A 21 28.33 15.42 -12.84
N ASP A 22 28.05 16.26 -11.85
CA ASP A 22 27.00 16.03 -10.86
C ASP A 22 25.62 16.11 -11.53
N TYR A 23 24.80 15.07 -11.39
CA TYR A 23 23.40 15.10 -11.80
C TYR A 23 22.60 15.96 -10.81
N SER A 24 22.53 17.27 -11.08
CA SER A 24 21.69 18.19 -10.33
C SER A 24 20.22 17.83 -10.52
N VAL A 25 19.59 17.32 -9.46
CA VAL A 25 18.14 17.09 -9.41
C VAL A 25 17.45 18.44 -9.31
N MET A 26 16.97 18.96 -10.44
CA MET A 26 16.14 20.17 -10.47
C MET A 26 14.77 19.86 -9.84
N PRO A 27 14.37 20.53 -8.75
CA PRO A 27 13.03 20.38 -8.21
C PRO A 27 12.01 21.02 -9.17
N VAL A 28 11.04 20.23 -9.63
CA VAL A 28 9.92 20.72 -10.45
C VAL A 28 8.88 21.35 -9.52
N TYR A 29 8.89 22.68 -9.42
CA TYR A 29 7.80 23.42 -8.78
C TYR A 29 6.63 23.56 -9.76
N VAL A 30 5.47 23.04 -9.37
CA VAL A 30 4.21 23.20 -10.10
C VAL A 30 3.38 24.27 -9.39
N GLU A 31 2.98 25.32 -10.10
CA GLU A 31 1.99 26.26 -9.59
C GLU A 31 0.60 25.62 -9.65
N LEU A 32 0.01 25.39 -8.48
CA LEU A 32 -1.36 24.91 -8.34
C LEU A 32 -2.31 26.12 -8.43
N THR A 33 -3.09 26.19 -9.50
CA THR A 33 -4.15 27.20 -9.68
C THR A 33 -5.45 26.74 -9.03
N ASP A 34 -6.09 27.63 -8.28
CA ASP A 34 -7.30 27.36 -7.50
C ASP A 34 -8.58 27.09 -8.33
N HIS A 35 -9.58 26.57 -7.61
CA HIS A 35 -11.02 26.51 -7.91
C HIS A 35 -11.56 25.31 -8.71
N VAL A 36 -12.20 24.38 -7.97
CA VAL A 36 -13.37 23.63 -8.44
C VAL A 36 -14.50 23.83 -7.43
N GLN A 37 -15.60 24.46 -7.85
CA GLN A 37 -16.87 24.45 -7.11
C GLN A 37 -17.81 23.44 -7.77
N ALA A 38 -18.36 22.53 -6.98
CA ALA A 38 -19.45 21.64 -7.38
C ALA A 38 -20.56 21.71 -6.32
N ALA A 39 -21.80 21.90 -6.76
CA ALA A 39 -22.96 22.02 -5.88
C ALA A 39 -23.53 20.64 -5.50
N VAL A 40 -24.07 20.52 -4.29
CA VAL A 40 -24.68 19.29 -3.75
C VAL A 40 -26.04 19.63 -3.14
N PRO A 41 -27.13 18.91 -3.49
CA PRO A 41 -28.35 18.86 -2.70
C PRO A 41 -28.27 17.77 -1.63
N ASP A 42 -28.57 18.13 -0.38
CA ASP A 42 -28.90 17.28 0.77
C ASP A 42 -27.98 16.09 1.11
N GLY A 43 -27.02 16.36 2.00
CA GLY A 43 -26.24 15.35 2.74
C GLY A 43 -24.96 15.95 3.31
N ASP A 44 -24.84 16.05 4.63
CA ASP A 44 -23.72 16.73 5.30
C ASP A 44 -22.36 16.07 5.02
N ILE A 45 -21.64 16.62 4.04
CA ILE A 45 -20.21 16.37 3.81
C ILE A 45 -19.46 17.64 4.22
N MET A 46 -18.83 17.62 5.40
CA MET A 46 -17.91 18.67 5.81
C MET A 46 -16.74 18.74 4.81
N PRO A 47 -16.44 19.89 4.18
CA PRO A 47 -15.32 20.02 3.27
C PRO A 47 -14.00 19.87 4.02
N VAL A 48 -13.28 18.78 3.76
CA VAL A 48 -11.93 18.56 4.28
C VAL A 48 -10.95 19.39 3.43
N PHE A 49 -10.72 20.63 3.85
CA PHE A 49 -9.69 21.48 3.27
C PHE A 49 -8.29 20.88 3.55
N ILE A 50 -7.67 20.27 2.54
CA ILE A 50 -6.28 19.85 2.59
C ILE A 50 -5.42 21.12 2.52
N HIS A 51 -5.14 21.70 3.69
CA HIS A 51 -4.41 22.95 3.78
C HIS A 51 -2.96 22.79 3.28
N ARG A 52 -2.45 23.81 2.59
CA ARG A 52 -1.18 23.83 1.84
C ARG A 52 0.03 23.37 2.67
N ASP A 53 -0.04 23.55 3.99
CA ASP A 53 1.01 23.26 4.96
C ASP A 53 1.27 21.76 5.19
N ILE A 54 0.32 20.87 4.86
CA ILE A 54 0.50 19.41 5.02
C ILE A 54 1.65 18.90 4.13
N LEU A 55 1.78 19.42 2.91
CA LEU A 55 2.85 19.08 1.98
C LEU A 55 4.23 19.62 2.44
N ALA A 56 4.25 20.80 3.07
CA ALA A 56 5.46 21.37 3.68
C ALA A 56 5.90 20.60 4.95
N SER A 57 4.94 20.14 5.76
CA SER A 57 5.18 19.30 6.93
C SER A 57 5.76 17.93 6.56
N ALA A 58 5.18 17.27 5.55
CA ALA A 58 5.63 15.96 5.08
C ALA A 58 7.08 15.97 4.60
N THR A 59 7.48 17.02 3.88
CA THR A 59 8.86 17.18 3.35
C THR A 59 9.87 17.51 4.45
N ALA A 60 9.53 18.36 5.43
CA ALA A 60 10.38 18.61 6.60
C ALA A 60 10.61 17.31 7.43
N SER A 61 9.55 16.52 7.64
CA SER A 61 9.62 15.25 8.37
C SER A 61 10.42 14.15 7.63
N ALA A 62 10.55 14.23 6.30
CA ALA A 62 11.35 13.29 5.52
C ALA A 62 12.87 13.57 5.62
N LEU A 63 13.27 14.84 5.77
CA LEU A 63 14.67 15.23 5.89
C LEU A 63 15.29 14.83 7.23
N ASP A 64 14.53 14.95 8.32
CA ASP A 64 14.98 14.59 9.69
C ASP A 64 15.21 13.07 9.86
N ARG A 65 14.58 12.24 9.01
CA ARG A 65 14.70 10.76 9.04
C ARG A 65 16.00 10.21 8.45
N GLN A 66 16.93 11.05 8.00
CA GLN A 66 18.13 10.60 7.28
C GLN A 66 19.21 9.93 8.15
N ASP A 67 19.16 10.06 9.48
CA ASP A 67 20.20 9.64 10.43
C ASP A 67 19.97 8.24 11.07
N HIS A 68 19.08 7.42 10.51
CA HIS A 68 18.81 6.06 11.01
C HIS A 68 19.21 4.96 10.00
N ARG A 69 20.11 5.27 9.07
CA ARG A 69 20.53 4.38 7.96
C ARG A 69 21.55 3.31 8.36
N ARG A 70 21.27 2.59 9.46
CA ARG A 70 21.77 1.23 9.70
C ARG A 70 20.57 0.31 9.86
N ALA A 71 20.50 -0.72 9.03
CA ALA A 71 19.60 -1.84 9.29
C ALA A 71 19.88 -2.41 10.69
N PRO A 72 18.86 -2.83 11.47
CA PRO A 72 19.07 -3.47 12.75
C PRO A 72 19.98 -4.69 12.58
N ALA A 73 20.86 -4.92 13.56
CA ALA A 73 21.64 -6.13 13.64
C ALA A 73 20.74 -7.32 14.04
N TRP A 74 19.95 -7.82 13.09
CA TRP A 74 19.12 -9.00 13.28
C TRP A 74 19.98 -10.17 13.75
N SER A 75 19.66 -10.75 14.90
CA SER A 75 20.33 -11.96 15.41
C SER A 75 19.80 -13.22 14.74
N ALA A 76 18.54 -13.18 14.28
CA ALA A 76 17.89 -14.26 13.56
C ALA A 76 16.91 -13.71 12.52
N ILE A 77 16.75 -14.45 11.43
CA ILE A 77 15.81 -14.17 10.35
C ILE A 77 15.03 -15.44 10.06
N LEU A 78 13.70 -15.36 10.13
CA LEU A 78 12.77 -16.47 10.06
C LEU A 78 11.78 -16.21 8.92
N LEU A 79 11.73 -17.09 7.92
CA LEU A 79 10.77 -17.00 6.80
C LEU A 79 9.81 -18.19 6.85
N GLU A 80 8.51 -17.92 6.76
CA GLU A 80 7.50 -18.97 6.71
C GLU A 80 7.62 -19.74 5.38
N VAL A 81 7.64 -21.07 5.46
CA VAL A 81 7.40 -21.97 4.33
C VAL A 81 5.90 -22.25 4.28
N PRO A 82 5.18 -21.81 3.23
CA PRO A 82 3.75 -22.09 3.08
C PRO A 82 3.46 -23.59 2.99
N GLU A 83 2.25 -24.01 3.36
CA GLU A 83 1.76 -25.37 3.09
C GLU A 83 1.18 -25.42 1.65
N GLY A 84 2.00 -25.07 0.66
CA GLY A 84 1.65 -24.97 -0.77
C GLY A 84 2.80 -24.40 -1.63
N GLU A 85 2.58 -24.27 -2.94
CA GLU A 85 3.56 -23.68 -3.89
C GLU A 85 3.49 -22.13 -3.94
N ASP A 86 2.33 -21.56 -3.57
CA ASP A 86 2.08 -20.11 -3.54
C ASP A 86 3.03 -19.39 -2.57
N GLY A 87 3.91 -18.53 -3.12
CA GLY A 87 4.83 -17.68 -2.35
C GLY A 87 6.32 -17.89 -2.66
N ALA A 88 6.68 -18.89 -3.48
CA ALA A 88 8.08 -19.18 -3.81
C ALA A 88 8.84 -17.98 -4.44
N GLU A 89 8.17 -17.17 -5.28
CA GLU A 89 8.77 -15.98 -5.89
C GLU A 89 9.02 -14.86 -4.87
N GLU A 90 8.12 -14.65 -3.91
CA GLU A 90 8.27 -13.66 -2.84
C GLU A 90 9.39 -14.06 -1.86
N ASP A 91 9.45 -15.34 -1.48
CA ASP A 91 10.52 -15.88 -0.64
C ASP A 91 11.89 -15.75 -1.34
N ALA A 92 11.96 -16.00 -2.65
CA ALA A 92 13.18 -15.77 -3.45
C ALA A 92 13.57 -14.28 -3.50
N LEU A 93 12.62 -13.39 -3.78
CA LEU A 93 12.80 -11.93 -3.85
C LEU A 93 13.30 -11.34 -2.53
N LEU A 94 12.73 -11.79 -1.41
CA LEU A 94 13.12 -11.38 -0.06
C LEU A 94 14.47 -11.97 0.35
N ARG A 95 14.77 -13.25 0.03
CA ARG A 95 16.09 -13.84 0.24
C ARG A 95 17.20 -13.10 -0.52
N GLU A 96 16.93 -12.66 -1.75
CA GLU A 96 17.88 -11.87 -2.52
C GLU A 96 18.17 -10.52 -1.84
N GLY A 97 17.13 -9.77 -1.45
CA GLY A 97 17.30 -8.44 -0.87
C GLY A 97 17.92 -8.48 0.53
N LEU A 98 17.58 -9.47 1.35
CA LEU A 98 18.23 -9.72 2.64
C LEU A 98 19.72 -10.05 2.48
N ARG A 99 20.06 -10.88 1.48
CA ARG A 99 21.47 -11.16 1.12
C ARG A 99 22.19 -9.88 0.68
N ALA A 100 21.57 -9.05 -0.15
CA ALA A 100 22.14 -7.78 -0.61
C ALA A 100 22.33 -6.78 0.54
N ALA A 101 21.43 -6.79 1.53
CA ALA A 101 21.52 -6.01 2.77
C ALA A 101 22.52 -6.56 3.80
N GLY A 102 23.28 -7.62 3.47
CA GLY A 102 24.27 -8.23 4.37
C GLY A 102 23.68 -8.92 5.61
N CYS A 103 22.39 -9.24 5.58
CA CYS A 103 21.69 -9.86 6.72
C CYS A 103 22.06 -11.34 6.91
N PRO A 104 21.82 -11.93 8.10
CA PRO A 104 22.01 -13.36 8.33
C PRO A 104 21.20 -14.23 7.36
N ARG A 105 21.71 -15.43 7.05
CA ARG A 105 21.02 -16.39 6.18
C ARG A 105 19.62 -16.71 6.76
N PRO A 106 18.52 -16.48 6.01
CA PRO A 106 17.18 -16.73 6.51
C PRO A 106 16.91 -18.22 6.77
N GLN A 107 16.35 -18.54 7.93
CA GLN A 107 15.98 -19.89 8.33
C GLN A 107 14.49 -20.15 8.01
N PRO A 108 14.13 -21.30 7.42
CA PRO A 108 12.73 -21.66 7.17
C PRO A 108 12.02 -22.08 8.47
N PHE A 109 10.74 -21.74 8.61
CA PHE A 109 9.85 -22.30 9.64
C PHE A 109 8.44 -22.56 9.10
N THR A 110 7.65 -23.36 9.80
CA THR A 110 6.22 -23.55 9.56
C THR A 110 5.38 -22.98 10.70
N LEU A 111 4.12 -22.58 10.45
CA LEU A 111 3.22 -22.05 11.49
C LEU A 111 3.07 -22.96 12.72
N LYS A 112 3.31 -24.28 12.54
CA LYS A 112 3.34 -25.30 13.59
C LYS A 112 4.58 -25.18 14.50
N GLN A 113 5.74 -24.83 13.94
CA GLN A 113 6.98 -24.61 14.70
C GLN A 113 7.02 -23.28 15.46
N MET A 114 6.17 -22.30 15.09
CA MET A 114 6.11 -20.96 15.69
C MET A 114 5.91 -20.92 17.22
N THR A 115 5.50 -22.02 17.88
CA THR A 115 5.49 -22.14 19.34
C THR A 115 6.87 -22.32 19.98
N HIS A 116 7.85 -22.86 19.25
CA HIS A 116 9.14 -23.31 19.77
C HIS A 116 10.32 -22.41 19.38
N LEU A 117 10.13 -21.52 18.40
CA LEU A 117 11.14 -20.55 17.97
C LEU A 117 11.49 -19.58 19.12
N GLN A 118 12.76 -19.23 19.28
CA GLN A 118 13.15 -18.11 20.13
C GLN A 118 12.92 -16.81 19.34
N LEU A 119 12.18 -15.86 19.93
CA LEU A 119 11.85 -14.57 19.32
C LEU A 119 12.31 -13.46 20.25
N THR A 120 12.91 -12.42 19.69
CA THR A 120 13.48 -11.27 20.38
C THR A 120 13.21 -9.99 19.57
N SER A 121 13.45 -8.81 20.15
CA SER A 121 13.47 -7.54 19.43
C SER A 121 14.47 -7.50 18.26
N ALA A 122 15.49 -8.37 18.27
CA ALA A 122 16.47 -8.56 17.20
C ALA A 122 16.13 -9.74 16.25
N THR A 123 14.89 -10.24 16.26
CA THR A 123 14.43 -11.30 15.35
C THR A 123 13.54 -10.72 14.25
N PHE A 124 13.89 -10.92 12.98
CA PHE A 124 13.00 -10.64 11.85
C PHE A 124 12.16 -11.87 11.51
N VAL A 125 10.85 -11.68 11.31
CA VAL A 125 9.91 -12.73 10.87
C VAL A 125 9.14 -12.22 9.66
N HIS A 126 9.11 -13.01 8.58
CA HIS A 126 8.21 -12.80 7.44
C HIS A 126 7.35 -14.05 7.19
N GLY A 127 6.17 -13.85 6.62
CA GLY A 127 5.24 -14.92 6.29
C GLY A 127 3.81 -14.41 6.16
N GLY A 128 2.85 -15.32 6.16
CA GLY A 128 1.44 -14.99 6.13
C GLY A 128 0.98 -14.23 7.38
N VAL A 129 -0.17 -13.54 7.26
CA VAL A 129 -0.78 -12.76 8.37
C VAL A 129 -0.95 -13.61 9.65
N ALA A 130 -1.14 -14.92 9.52
CA ALA A 130 -1.21 -15.84 10.66
C ALA A 130 0.14 -16.01 11.40
N ALA A 131 1.26 -16.18 10.69
CA ALA A 131 2.58 -16.27 11.29
C ALA A 131 3.00 -14.95 11.94
N ILE A 132 2.79 -13.83 11.25
CA ILE A 132 3.09 -12.48 11.73
C ILE A 132 2.31 -12.17 13.01
N SER A 133 0.99 -12.39 13.00
CA SER A 133 0.13 -12.22 14.18
C SER A 133 0.59 -13.08 15.35
N ARG A 134 0.97 -14.35 15.10
CA ARG A 134 1.44 -15.28 16.14
C ARG A 134 2.84 -14.91 16.68
N ALA A 135 3.73 -14.39 15.84
CA ALA A 135 5.05 -13.94 16.24
C ALA A 135 4.97 -12.68 17.13
N LEU A 136 4.22 -11.67 16.69
CA LEU A 136 4.01 -10.43 17.45
C LEU A 136 3.36 -10.72 18.82
N ALA A 137 2.30 -11.55 18.85
CA ALA A 137 1.65 -11.96 20.08
C ALA A 137 2.60 -12.72 21.04
N ARG A 138 3.52 -13.55 20.54
CA ARG A 138 4.56 -14.21 21.36
C ARG A 138 5.63 -13.27 21.90
N MET A 139 5.78 -12.08 21.31
CA MET A 139 6.67 -11.01 21.79
C MET A 139 5.94 -9.94 22.61
N GLY A 140 4.64 -10.14 22.91
CA GLY A 140 3.82 -9.17 23.65
C GLY A 140 3.37 -7.95 22.83
N VAL A 141 3.62 -7.93 21.51
CA VAL A 141 3.26 -6.82 20.63
C VAL A 141 1.84 -7.04 20.07
N PRO A 142 0.91 -6.09 20.22
CA PRO A 142 -0.42 -6.20 19.63
C PRO A 142 -0.37 -6.01 18.10
N LEU A 143 -1.14 -6.83 17.37
CA LEU A 143 -1.31 -6.65 15.93
C LEU A 143 -2.15 -5.38 15.65
N PRO A 144 -1.77 -4.52 14.70
CA PRO A 144 -2.57 -3.35 14.31
C PRO A 144 -3.98 -3.74 13.81
N PRO A 145 -5.03 -3.02 14.24
CA PRO A 145 -6.41 -3.27 13.80
C PRO A 145 -6.56 -3.06 12.28
N PRO A 146 -7.57 -3.68 11.62
CA PRO A 146 -7.92 -3.37 10.23
C PRO A 146 -8.24 -1.88 10.07
N ASP A 147 -7.69 -1.27 9.01
CA ASP A 147 -7.93 0.14 8.64
C ASP A 147 -7.81 0.27 7.12
N ASP A 148 -8.55 -0.57 6.41
CA ASP A 148 -8.44 -0.73 4.96
C ASP A 148 -8.98 0.50 4.17
N TYR A 149 -9.72 1.40 4.86
CA TYR A 149 -10.31 2.63 4.33
C TYR A 149 -10.06 3.82 5.30
N PRO A 150 -8.78 4.20 5.49
CA PRO A 150 -8.36 5.17 6.48
C PRO A 150 -8.97 6.54 6.19
N HIS A 151 -9.37 7.27 7.24
CA HIS A 151 -10.11 8.53 7.08
C HIS A 151 -9.40 9.53 6.15
N CYS A 152 -8.07 9.63 6.24
CA CYS A 152 -7.23 10.51 5.43
C CYS A 152 -7.27 10.25 3.92
N LEU A 153 -7.75 9.10 3.45
CA LEU A 153 -7.83 8.75 2.02
C LEU A 153 -9.26 8.64 1.48
N ARG A 154 -10.28 8.92 2.30
CA ARG A 154 -11.69 8.66 1.91
C ARG A 154 -12.19 9.50 0.73
N CYS A 155 -11.61 10.67 0.51
CA CYS A 155 -11.87 11.50 -0.66
C CYS A 155 -11.55 10.78 -1.98
N GLN A 156 -10.51 9.94 -2.01
CA GLN A 156 -10.02 9.24 -3.20
C GLN A 156 -10.76 7.91 -3.46
N LEU A 157 -11.76 7.53 -2.67
CA LEU A 157 -12.47 6.25 -2.85
C LEU A 157 -13.41 6.24 -4.06
N HIS A 158 -14.00 7.39 -4.41
CA HIS A 158 -15.04 7.55 -5.45
C HIS A 158 -16.24 6.58 -5.37
N ARG A 159 -16.41 5.89 -4.23
CA ARG A 159 -17.52 4.97 -3.93
C ARG A 159 -17.90 5.05 -2.45
N ARG A 160 -19.19 4.88 -2.16
CA ARG A 160 -19.70 4.84 -0.78
C ARG A 160 -19.18 3.58 -0.07
N ILE A 161 -18.66 3.75 1.15
CA ILE A 161 -18.27 2.68 2.07
C ILE A 161 -19.16 2.75 3.32
N TRP A 162 -19.62 1.61 3.84
CA TRP A 162 -20.37 1.52 5.09
C TRP A 162 -20.16 0.17 5.79
N THR A 163 -20.52 0.08 7.07
CA THR A 163 -20.57 -1.21 7.80
C THR A 163 -21.98 -1.77 7.80
N SER A 164 -22.11 -3.09 7.74
CA SER A 164 -23.38 -3.81 7.78
C SER A 164 -23.20 -5.18 8.47
N SER A 165 -24.25 -6.00 8.49
CA SER A 165 -24.18 -7.43 8.79
C SER A 165 -24.84 -8.24 7.68
N VAL A 166 -24.53 -9.53 7.60
CA VAL A 166 -25.25 -10.50 6.75
C VAL A 166 -26.77 -10.40 6.99
N GLY A 167 -27.18 -10.29 8.25
CA GLY A 167 -28.58 -10.26 8.65
C GLY A 167 -29.34 -9.01 8.21
N GLU A 168 -28.64 -7.87 8.12
CA GLU A 168 -29.14 -6.60 7.57
C GLU A 168 -29.14 -6.61 6.05
N LEU A 169 -28.05 -7.05 5.42
CA LEU A 169 -27.91 -7.06 3.97
C LEU A 169 -29.00 -7.92 3.30
N LEU A 170 -29.30 -9.09 3.86
CA LEU A 170 -30.43 -9.92 3.43
C LEU A 170 -31.76 -9.15 3.46
N ARG A 171 -32.08 -8.41 4.54
CA ARG A 171 -33.34 -7.63 4.64
C ARG A 171 -33.48 -6.51 3.58
N HIS A 172 -32.37 -6.04 3.02
CA HIS A 172 -32.41 -5.07 1.92
C HIS A 172 -32.75 -5.74 0.57
N PHE A 173 -32.31 -6.99 0.35
CA PHE A 173 -32.70 -7.79 -0.82
C PHE A 173 -34.12 -8.35 -0.67
N ASP A 174 -34.55 -8.72 0.55
CA ASP A 174 -35.90 -9.20 0.89
C ASP A 174 -37.00 -8.10 0.80
N GLY A 175 -36.69 -6.93 0.20
CA GLY A 175 -37.61 -5.80 -0.01
C GLY A 175 -38.21 -5.14 1.25
N SER A 176 -37.85 -5.61 2.44
CA SER A 176 -38.50 -5.29 3.71
C SER A 176 -37.70 -4.31 4.60
N GLY A 177 -36.46 -4.01 4.22
CA GLY A 177 -35.72 -2.82 4.69
C GLY A 177 -36.18 -1.56 3.93
N GLY A 178 -37.31 -0.98 4.34
CA GLY A 178 -38.00 0.05 3.54
C GLY A 178 -37.37 1.45 3.55
N THR A 179 -37.07 1.96 2.35
CA THR A 179 -37.29 3.37 1.99
C THR A 179 -38.20 3.44 0.76
N SER A 180 -39.33 4.15 0.86
CA SER A 180 -40.39 4.17 -0.15
C SER A 180 -40.07 5.05 -1.37
N SER A 181 -38.95 4.75 -2.04
CA SER A 181 -38.41 5.53 -3.17
C SER A 181 -37.77 4.66 -4.26
N GLY A 182 -38.35 3.47 -4.52
CA GLY A 182 -38.18 2.70 -5.76
C GLY A 182 -36.81 2.05 -6.03
N GLY A 183 -35.77 2.35 -5.23
CA GLY A 183 -34.42 1.83 -5.42
C GLY A 183 -33.98 0.86 -4.33
N GLY A 184 -33.85 -0.43 -4.68
CA GLY A 184 -32.96 -1.33 -3.94
C GLY A 184 -31.50 -0.89 -4.12
N LEU A 185 -30.60 -1.28 -3.21
CA LEU A 185 -29.20 -0.84 -3.16
C LEU A 185 -28.32 -1.24 -4.37
N GLY A 186 -28.88 -1.95 -5.36
CA GLY A 186 -28.13 -2.61 -6.41
C GLY A 186 -27.29 -3.77 -5.85
N ALA A 187 -26.27 -4.18 -6.62
CA ALA A 187 -25.26 -5.10 -6.11
C ALA A 187 -24.31 -4.38 -5.14
N VAL A 188 -23.84 -5.08 -4.11
CA VAL A 188 -22.99 -4.55 -3.03
C VAL A 188 -21.71 -5.38 -2.94
N PHE A 189 -20.55 -4.73 -2.97
CA PHE A 189 -19.29 -5.40 -2.66
C PHE A 189 -19.15 -5.57 -1.14
N VAL A 190 -18.75 -6.75 -0.67
CA VAL A 190 -18.62 -7.09 0.76
C VAL A 190 -17.25 -7.71 1.05
N LYS A 191 -16.65 -7.32 2.17
CA LYS A 191 -15.48 -8.00 2.77
C LYS A 191 -15.63 -8.10 4.30
N PRO A 192 -14.88 -8.97 5.01
CA PRO A 192 -15.05 -9.13 6.46
C PRO A 192 -14.54 -7.89 7.20
N LEU A 193 -15.31 -7.38 8.17
CA LEU A 193 -14.95 -6.18 8.92
C LEU A 193 -13.90 -6.45 10.00
N ASP A 194 -14.12 -7.47 10.83
CA ASP A 194 -13.35 -7.66 12.08
C ASP A 194 -12.17 -8.65 11.95
N ARG A 195 -12.12 -9.44 10.87
CA ARG A 195 -11.12 -10.50 10.67
C ARG A 195 -10.47 -10.39 9.29
N ARG A 196 -9.26 -9.80 9.25
CA ARG A 196 -8.44 -9.70 8.03
C ARG A 196 -8.41 -11.03 7.28
N LYS A 197 -8.72 -11.00 5.98
CA LYS A 197 -8.65 -12.15 5.06
C LYS A 197 -9.47 -13.40 5.52
N ARG A 198 -10.55 -13.26 6.31
CA ARG A 198 -11.47 -14.38 6.61
C ARG A 198 -12.12 -14.97 5.34
N PHE A 199 -12.39 -14.12 4.36
CA PHE A 199 -12.79 -14.45 2.99
C PHE A 199 -12.30 -13.33 2.07
N THR A 200 -12.04 -13.63 0.80
CA THR A 200 -11.76 -12.63 -0.24
C THR A 200 -13.03 -11.81 -0.50
N GLY A 201 -12.91 -10.48 -0.62
CA GLY A 201 -14.08 -9.63 -0.87
C GLY A 201 -14.74 -9.94 -2.22
N PHE A 202 -16.07 -9.93 -2.26
CA PHE A 202 -16.86 -10.33 -3.43
C PHE A 202 -18.11 -9.45 -3.60
N VAL A 203 -18.76 -9.54 -4.76
CA VAL A 203 -20.01 -8.82 -5.05
C VAL A 203 -21.21 -9.70 -4.72
N VAL A 204 -22.16 -9.13 -3.97
CA VAL A 204 -23.49 -9.69 -3.68
C VAL A 204 -24.50 -8.96 -4.53
N ALA A 205 -25.08 -9.64 -5.51
CA ALA A 205 -26.21 -9.17 -6.32
C ALA A 205 -27.56 -9.74 -5.81
N GLN A 206 -27.52 -10.89 -5.11
CA GLN A 206 -28.69 -11.61 -4.60
C GLN A 206 -28.36 -12.35 -3.28
N PRO A 207 -29.38 -12.75 -2.47
CA PRO A 207 -29.18 -13.48 -1.21
C PRO A 207 -28.27 -14.73 -1.30
N ASP A 208 -28.40 -15.51 -2.38
CA ASP A 208 -27.71 -16.80 -2.54
C ASP A 208 -26.19 -16.66 -2.74
N ASP A 209 -25.70 -15.48 -3.15
CA ASP A 209 -24.27 -15.22 -3.27
C ASP A 209 -23.59 -15.27 -1.89
N LEU A 210 -24.28 -14.81 -0.83
CA LEU A 210 -23.81 -14.88 0.56
C LEU A 210 -23.73 -16.34 1.04
N ALA A 211 -24.75 -17.15 0.72
CA ALA A 211 -24.79 -18.56 1.08
C ALA A 211 -23.68 -19.35 0.37
N SER A 212 -23.45 -19.07 -0.91
CA SER A 212 -22.39 -19.67 -1.75
C SER A 212 -20.98 -19.42 -1.20
N HIS A 213 -20.75 -18.26 -0.58
CA HIS A 213 -19.50 -17.91 0.11
C HIS A 213 -19.49 -18.29 1.61
N GLY A 214 -20.43 -19.12 2.06
CA GLY A 214 -20.49 -19.64 3.44
C GLY A 214 -20.88 -18.60 4.51
N LEU A 215 -21.44 -17.44 4.11
CA LEU A 215 -21.85 -16.36 5.02
C LEU A 215 -23.28 -16.58 5.55
N THR A 216 -23.49 -17.70 6.22
CA THR A 216 -24.81 -18.10 6.77
C THR A 216 -25.15 -17.46 8.12
N ARG A 217 -24.16 -16.89 8.82
CA ARG A 217 -24.34 -16.30 10.16
C ARG A 217 -24.83 -14.85 10.06
N ARG A 218 -26.12 -14.61 10.36
CA ARG A 218 -26.73 -13.26 10.28
C ARG A 218 -26.03 -12.18 11.11
N ALA A 219 -25.30 -12.54 12.17
CA ALA A 219 -24.53 -11.60 13.00
C ALA A 219 -23.09 -11.33 12.51
N GLU A 220 -22.65 -11.95 11.41
CA GLU A 220 -21.34 -11.68 10.82
C GLU A 220 -21.28 -10.24 10.28
N ARG A 221 -20.27 -9.47 10.72
CA ARG A 221 -20.11 -8.05 10.39
C ARG A 221 -19.31 -7.86 9.10
N LEU A 222 -19.87 -7.06 8.21
CA LEU A 222 -19.40 -6.80 6.86
C LEU A 222 -18.95 -5.36 6.71
N LEU A 223 -17.87 -5.18 5.94
CA LEU A 223 -17.49 -3.90 5.38
C LEU A 223 -17.98 -3.88 3.94
N CYS A 224 -18.90 -2.97 3.63
CA CYS A 224 -19.63 -2.89 2.39
C CYS A 224 -19.18 -1.69 1.55
N ALA A 225 -19.19 -1.85 0.23
CA ALA A 225 -18.92 -0.80 -0.73
C ALA A 225 -19.93 -0.82 -1.89
N SER A 226 -20.20 0.35 -2.47
CA SER A 226 -20.85 0.42 -3.78
C SER A 226 -19.99 -0.29 -4.82
N VAL A 227 -20.61 -1.09 -5.68
CA VAL A 227 -19.94 -1.75 -6.79
C VAL A 227 -19.54 -0.69 -7.82
N VAL A 228 -18.30 -0.80 -8.30
CA VAL A 228 -17.72 0.00 -9.38
C VAL A 228 -17.01 -0.94 -10.35
N ARG A 229 -16.84 -0.53 -11.60
CA ARG A 229 -16.06 -1.27 -12.59
C ARG A 229 -14.66 -0.68 -12.70
N TRP A 230 -13.65 -1.49 -12.42
CA TRP A 230 -12.24 -1.15 -12.66
C TRP A 230 -11.83 -1.53 -14.08
N LEU A 231 -11.01 -0.69 -14.71
CA LEU A 231 -10.34 -0.96 -15.99
C LEU A 231 -8.93 -1.52 -15.80
N THR A 232 -8.27 -1.14 -14.70
CA THR A 232 -6.92 -1.56 -14.31
C THR A 232 -6.75 -1.36 -12.81
N GLU A 233 -5.92 -2.19 -12.16
CA GLU A 233 -5.59 -2.08 -10.74
C GLU A 233 -4.07 -2.19 -10.51
N TRP A 234 -3.57 -1.39 -9.57
CA TRP A 234 -2.16 -1.07 -9.37
C TRP A 234 -1.83 -1.00 -7.87
N ARG A 235 -0.81 -1.74 -7.44
CA ARG A 235 -0.24 -1.65 -6.09
C ARG A 235 0.88 -0.64 -6.03
N VAL A 236 0.72 0.41 -5.23
CA VAL A 236 1.77 1.39 -4.91
C VAL A 236 2.43 0.97 -3.60
N TYR A 237 3.66 0.48 -3.67
CA TYR A 237 4.48 0.10 -2.51
C TYR A 237 5.15 1.34 -1.91
N VAL A 238 5.05 1.54 -0.60
CA VAL A 238 5.53 2.76 0.09
C VAL A 238 6.29 2.39 1.37
N ALA A 239 7.51 2.89 1.54
CA ALA A 239 8.26 2.79 2.81
C ALA A 239 8.74 4.17 3.26
N GLU A 240 8.62 4.45 4.56
CA GLU A 240 8.98 5.73 5.19
C GLU A 240 8.34 7.00 4.55
N GLY A 241 7.31 6.83 3.71
CA GLY A 241 6.68 7.90 2.93
C GLY A 241 7.20 8.06 1.50
N GLU A 242 8.21 7.28 1.09
CA GLU A 242 8.71 7.23 -0.28
C GLU A 242 8.00 6.13 -1.08
N VAL A 243 7.49 6.48 -2.27
CA VAL A 243 7.01 5.49 -3.25
C VAL A 243 8.19 4.66 -3.73
N LEU A 244 8.17 3.36 -3.45
CA LEU A 244 9.20 2.41 -3.86
C LEU A 244 8.94 1.88 -5.27
N ALA A 245 7.72 1.43 -5.54
CA ALA A 245 7.32 0.83 -6.82
C ALA A 245 5.81 0.99 -7.05
N CYS A 246 5.38 0.95 -8.31
CA CYS A 246 3.98 0.93 -8.71
C CYS A 246 3.79 -0.21 -9.72
N CYS A 247 3.02 -1.23 -9.34
CA CYS A 247 2.93 -2.51 -10.06
C CYS A 247 1.48 -2.82 -10.43
N ASN A 248 1.19 -3.05 -11.72
CA ASN A 248 -0.10 -3.56 -12.16
C ASN A 248 -0.30 -5.00 -11.67
N TYR A 249 -1.52 -5.34 -11.25
CA TYR A 249 -1.90 -6.71 -10.90
C TYR A 249 -3.21 -7.19 -11.53
N ALA A 250 -4.04 -6.30 -12.08
CA ALA A 250 -5.27 -6.67 -12.79
C ALA A 250 -5.66 -5.65 -13.86
N GLY A 251 -6.52 -6.07 -14.80
CA GLY A 251 -7.02 -5.25 -15.90
C GLY A 251 -5.96 -4.90 -16.95
N ASP A 252 -6.14 -3.78 -17.66
CA ASP A 252 -5.24 -3.36 -18.73
C ASP A 252 -3.99 -2.64 -18.17
N PRO A 253 -2.76 -3.17 -18.36
CA PRO A 253 -1.55 -2.50 -17.92
C PRO A 253 -1.23 -1.24 -18.74
N ALA A 254 -1.79 -1.04 -19.93
CA ALA A 254 -1.57 0.18 -20.72
C ALA A 254 -2.23 1.40 -20.07
N LEU A 255 -3.32 1.19 -19.33
CA LEU A 255 -3.91 2.20 -18.45
C LEU A 255 -3.05 2.34 -17.19
N ARG A 256 -2.75 3.58 -16.82
CA ARG A 256 -1.98 3.94 -15.62
C ARG A 256 -2.87 4.72 -14.66
N VAL A 257 -2.60 4.58 -13.36
CA VAL A 257 -3.16 5.46 -12.32
C VAL A 257 -2.48 6.83 -12.37
N GLU A 258 -3.25 7.89 -12.10
CA GLU A 258 -2.80 9.28 -12.14
C GLU A 258 -1.71 9.54 -11.06
N PRO A 259 -0.46 9.89 -11.45
CA PRO A 259 0.62 10.09 -10.49
C PRO A 259 0.33 11.13 -9.42
N THR A 260 -0.42 12.19 -9.75
CA THR A 260 -0.77 13.27 -8.81
C THR A 260 -1.62 12.74 -7.66
N VAL A 261 -2.69 12.00 -7.96
CA VAL A 261 -3.60 11.38 -6.98
C VAL A 261 -2.84 10.39 -6.09
N VAL A 262 -1.91 9.60 -6.68
CA VAL A 262 -1.05 8.69 -5.92
C VAL A 262 -0.17 9.45 -4.91
N GLN A 263 0.50 10.53 -5.33
CA GLN A 263 1.37 11.31 -4.45
C GLN A 263 0.59 12.03 -3.33
N GLU A 264 -0.58 12.58 -3.64
CA GLU A 264 -1.50 13.16 -2.65
C GLU A 264 -1.89 12.15 -1.57
N GLY A 265 -2.28 10.94 -1.96
CA GLY A 265 -2.65 9.88 -1.01
C GLY A 265 -1.46 9.37 -0.21
N VAL A 266 -0.27 9.29 -0.80
CA VAL A 266 0.96 8.95 -0.07
C VAL A 266 1.30 10.02 0.97
N ALA A 267 1.20 11.30 0.62
CA ALA A 267 1.42 12.41 1.54
C ALA A 267 0.36 12.44 2.67
N ALA A 268 -0.92 12.31 2.33
CA ALA A 268 -2.02 12.31 3.29
C ALA A 268 -1.92 11.13 4.27
N ARG A 269 -1.56 9.93 3.80
CA ARG A 269 -1.34 8.76 4.68
C ARG A 269 -0.08 8.93 5.54
N SER A 270 1.01 9.46 4.98
CA SER A 270 2.27 9.69 5.69
C SER A 270 2.15 10.73 6.81
N ALA A 271 1.34 11.77 6.61
CA ALA A 271 1.06 12.79 7.62
C ALA A 271 0.05 12.32 8.69
N ALA A 272 -0.78 11.32 8.39
CA ALA A 272 -1.81 10.85 9.31
C ALA A 272 -1.24 9.96 10.44
N PRO A 273 -1.65 10.17 11.72
CA PRO A 273 -1.16 9.42 12.87
C PRO A 273 -1.22 7.90 12.71
N GLY A 274 -0.23 7.22 13.29
CA GLY A 274 -0.11 5.76 13.24
C GLY A 274 0.24 5.19 11.85
N CYS A 275 0.70 6.02 10.90
CA CYS A 275 1.12 5.55 9.58
C CYS A 275 2.17 4.44 9.70
N PRO A 276 1.97 3.28 9.04
CA PRO A 276 3.01 2.28 8.89
C PRO A 276 4.27 2.83 8.22
N ALA A 277 5.44 2.37 8.67
CA ALA A 277 6.73 2.64 8.03
C ALA A 277 6.94 1.81 6.74
N GLY A 278 6.07 0.84 6.48
CA GLY A 278 5.92 0.14 5.20
C GLY A 278 4.45 -0.23 5.00
N TYR A 279 3.89 0.13 3.85
CA TYR A 279 2.50 -0.14 3.46
C TYR A 279 2.34 -0.17 1.93
N ALA A 280 1.13 -0.47 1.48
CA ALA A 280 0.73 -0.21 0.11
C ALA A 280 -0.61 0.53 0.03
N LEU A 281 -0.76 1.29 -1.05
CA LEU A 281 -2.02 1.83 -1.52
C LEU A 281 -2.36 1.13 -2.83
N ASP A 282 -3.47 0.40 -2.85
CA ASP A 282 -3.98 -0.20 -4.08
C ASP A 282 -4.94 0.79 -4.74
N TYR A 283 -4.63 1.19 -5.98
CA TYR A 283 -5.41 2.14 -6.78
C TYR A 283 -5.87 1.48 -8.07
N GLY A 284 -6.98 1.94 -8.62
CA GLY A 284 -7.46 1.53 -9.93
C GLY A 284 -8.02 2.69 -10.73
N VAL A 285 -8.23 2.46 -12.02
CA VAL A 285 -8.91 3.39 -12.91
C VAL A 285 -10.35 2.94 -13.07
N LEU A 286 -11.30 3.84 -12.82
CA LEU A 286 -12.73 3.59 -12.99
C LEU A 286 -13.15 3.62 -14.46
N ASP A 287 -14.12 2.78 -14.81
CA ASP A 287 -14.86 2.82 -16.07
C ASP A 287 -15.90 3.94 -16.06
N ASP A 288 -15.41 5.18 -16.04
CA ASP A 288 -16.22 6.39 -16.20
C ASP A 288 -15.67 7.27 -17.34
N ALA A 289 -16.40 8.35 -17.66
CA ALA A 289 -16.04 9.25 -18.75
C ALA A 289 -14.72 10.02 -18.51
N GLY A 290 -14.25 10.13 -17.26
CA GLY A 290 -12.98 10.77 -16.90
C GLY A 290 -11.79 9.80 -16.84
N ARG A 291 -12.05 8.49 -16.71
CA ARG A 291 -11.08 7.49 -16.24
C ARG A 291 -10.50 7.87 -14.87
N THR A 292 -11.39 8.17 -13.93
CA THR A 292 -11.02 8.58 -12.57
C THR A 292 -10.10 7.56 -11.90
N THR A 293 -8.96 8.01 -11.36
CA THR A 293 -8.10 7.19 -10.50
C THR A 293 -8.67 7.19 -9.08
N ALA A 294 -8.97 6.01 -8.54
CA ALA A 294 -9.59 5.85 -7.23
C ALA A 294 -8.90 4.76 -6.40
N LEU A 295 -8.93 4.91 -5.07
CA LEU A 295 -8.36 3.97 -4.11
C LEU A 295 -9.22 2.69 -4.04
N VAL A 296 -8.61 1.55 -4.33
CA VAL A 296 -9.19 0.21 -4.14
C VAL A 296 -9.20 -0.12 -2.65
N GLU A 297 -8.04 -0.06 -1.97
CA GLU A 297 -7.89 -0.19 -0.51
C GLU A 297 -6.49 0.21 0.00
N PHE A 298 -6.37 0.41 1.32
CA PHE A 298 -5.11 0.51 2.05
C PHE A 298 -4.67 -0.87 2.56
N ASN A 299 -3.38 -1.21 2.43
CA ASN A 299 -2.81 -2.47 2.90
C ASN A 299 -1.56 -2.27 3.78
N ASP A 300 -1.48 -2.97 4.92
CA ASP A 300 -0.34 -2.90 5.85
C ASP A 300 0.83 -3.77 5.36
N GLY A 301 2.06 -3.24 5.42
CA GLY A 301 3.26 -3.88 4.86
C GLY A 301 3.72 -5.16 5.56
N PHE A 302 3.23 -5.47 6.78
CA PHE A 302 3.72 -6.64 7.54
C PHE A 302 3.35 -8.01 6.94
N GLY A 303 2.43 -8.07 5.97
CA GLY A 303 1.91 -9.32 5.39
C GLY A 303 1.39 -9.09 3.97
N LEU A 304 2.18 -8.32 3.21
CA LEU A 304 1.84 -7.78 1.90
C LEU A 304 2.52 -8.58 0.77
N GLY A 305 1.74 -8.97 -0.24
CA GLY A 305 2.23 -9.69 -1.41
C GLY A 305 3.13 -8.85 -2.32
N ALA A 306 4.24 -9.43 -2.76
CA ALA A 306 5.02 -8.92 -3.90
C ALA A 306 4.28 -9.14 -5.24
N TYR A 307 4.44 -8.20 -6.18
CA TYR A 307 3.94 -8.29 -7.56
C TYR A 307 5.07 -7.96 -8.55
N PRO A 308 5.01 -8.46 -9.80
CA PRO A 308 6.01 -8.17 -10.82
C PRO A 308 6.29 -6.66 -10.97
N GLY A 309 7.56 -6.28 -10.85
CA GLY A 309 8.04 -4.90 -10.96
C GLY A 309 8.58 -4.30 -9.65
N VAL A 310 8.29 -4.86 -8.47
CA VAL A 310 8.99 -4.49 -7.23
C VAL A 310 10.29 -5.30 -7.13
N SER A 311 11.42 -4.63 -6.92
CA SER A 311 12.73 -5.29 -6.79
C SER A 311 12.97 -5.86 -5.39
N ALA A 312 13.94 -6.78 -5.30
CA ALA A 312 14.39 -7.39 -4.05
C ALA A 312 14.73 -6.36 -2.95
N ALA A 313 15.42 -5.28 -3.32
CA ALA A 313 15.79 -4.22 -2.39
C ALA A 313 14.59 -3.39 -1.91
N GLN A 314 13.66 -3.04 -2.81
CA GLN A 314 12.43 -2.31 -2.49
C GLN A 314 11.52 -3.15 -1.59
N TYR A 315 11.26 -4.40 -1.95
CA TYR A 315 10.41 -5.30 -1.17
C TYR A 315 11.01 -5.59 0.22
N THR A 316 12.33 -5.81 0.30
CA THR A 316 13.02 -6.02 1.59
C THR A 316 12.94 -4.79 2.48
N ARG A 317 13.18 -3.57 1.95
CA ARG A 317 13.02 -2.32 2.71
C ARG A 317 11.61 -2.22 3.28
N LEU A 318 10.59 -2.41 2.44
CA LEU A 318 9.19 -2.33 2.83
C LEU A 318 8.84 -3.19 4.06
N VAL A 319 9.10 -4.50 3.99
CA VAL A 319 8.74 -5.43 5.07
C VAL A 319 9.62 -5.22 6.31
N MET A 320 10.91 -4.91 6.13
CA MET A 320 11.82 -4.64 7.25
C MET A 320 11.47 -3.35 7.99
N SER A 321 11.19 -2.25 7.30
CA SER A 321 10.84 -0.96 7.93
C SER A 321 9.53 -1.07 8.71
N ARG A 322 8.53 -1.80 8.18
CA ARG A 322 7.31 -2.08 8.94
C ARG A 322 7.55 -2.97 10.16
N TRP A 323 8.29 -4.07 10.02
CA TRP A 323 8.60 -4.96 11.14
C TRP A 323 9.37 -4.24 12.26
N GLN A 324 10.35 -3.40 11.91
CA GLN A 324 11.09 -2.55 12.85
C GLN A 324 10.16 -1.63 13.65
N GLN A 325 9.26 -0.92 12.98
CA GLN A 325 8.30 -0.02 13.62
C GLN A 325 7.34 -0.77 14.57
N LEU A 326 6.97 -2.01 14.26
CA LEU A 326 6.16 -2.86 15.13
C LEU A 326 6.92 -3.30 16.40
N LEU A 327 8.24 -3.53 16.32
CA LEU A 327 9.06 -3.93 17.46
C LEU A 327 9.68 -2.76 18.24
N ALA A 328 9.58 -1.52 17.74
CA ALA A 328 10.09 -0.32 18.42
C ALA A 328 9.66 -0.18 19.90
N PRO A 329 8.40 -0.52 20.31
CA PRO A 329 8.01 -0.50 21.73
C PRO A 329 8.76 -1.49 22.63
N LEU A 330 9.43 -2.51 22.08
CA LEU A 330 10.27 -3.43 22.85
C LEU A 330 11.69 -2.85 23.06
N ALA A 331 12.20 -2.13 22.07
CA ALA A 331 13.51 -1.50 22.12
C ALA A 331 13.59 -0.34 23.14
N SER A 332 12.46 0.32 23.44
CA SER A 332 12.37 1.36 24.48
C SER A 332 12.26 0.83 25.92
N HIS A 333 12.31 -0.48 26.12
CA HIS A 333 12.19 -1.15 27.43
C HIS A 333 13.33 -2.18 27.67
N SER A 334 14.43 -2.07 26.91
CA SER A 334 15.63 -2.91 27.01
C SER A 334 16.83 -2.10 27.49
#